data_AF-A0A3M1UD57-F1
#
_entry.id   AF-A0A3M1UD57-F1
#
_cell.length_a   1.000
_cell.length_b   1.000
_cell.length_c   1.000
_cell.angle_alpha   90.00
_cell.angle_beta   90.00
_cell.angle_gamma   90.00
#
_symmetry.space_group_name_H-M   'P 1'
#
loop_
_entity.id
_entity.type
_entity.pdbx_description
1 polymer ?
#
loop_
_entity_poly.entity_id
_entity_poly.type
_entity_poly.pdbx_seq_one_letter_code
_entity_poly.pdbx_strand_id
1 'polypeptide(L)'
;MYRGGLAVLDDTANPERFAQCAHSMRELMEKLPEFFDVPTKAQKESLKGKVREIEDAHSRVRGNTRCFSPTNGWHGDIDIHLRRYLVRLDRFFKWFTSHHPRRRDELHSALARLDGSGRALPSPLASLNVQAWDRKRDYFQSVAHHRRAANEAEFQQWLGALERFLLDRLVPRTFDDFAEIDALLEEEDKDAES
;
A
#
# COMPACT_ATOMS: atom_id res chain seq x y z
N MET A 1 -9.28 16.84 -2.41
CA MET A 1 -7.85 16.53 -2.62
C MET A 1 -7.47 16.60 -4.09
N TYR A 2 -7.96 15.68 -4.93
CA TYR A 2 -7.60 15.61 -6.35
C TYR A 2 -7.81 16.92 -7.14
N ARG A 3 -9.06 17.42 -7.23
CA ARG A 3 -9.38 18.67 -7.94
C ARG A 3 -8.60 19.90 -7.43
N GLY A 4 -8.37 19.98 -6.12
CA GLY A 4 -7.58 21.05 -5.52
C GLY A 4 -6.10 20.97 -5.92
N GLY A 5 -5.55 19.75 -5.99
CA GLY A 5 -4.19 19.54 -6.50
C GLY A 5 -4.04 19.94 -7.97
N LEU A 6 -5.03 19.63 -8.82
CA LEU A 6 -5.02 20.06 -10.23
C LEU A 6 -5.12 21.59 -10.36
N ALA A 7 -6.04 22.22 -9.65
CA ALA A 7 -6.19 23.68 -9.68
C ALA A 7 -4.89 24.40 -9.27
N VAL A 8 -4.18 23.86 -8.27
CA VAL A 8 -2.87 24.38 -7.85
C VAL A 8 -1.79 24.12 -8.90
N LEU A 9 -1.79 22.95 -9.53
CA LEU A 9 -0.84 22.61 -10.60
C LEU A 9 -0.96 23.56 -11.80
N ASP A 10 -2.19 23.91 -12.17
CA ASP A 10 -2.53 24.80 -13.28
C ASP A 10 -2.17 26.27 -13.00
N ASP A 11 -2.00 26.64 -11.73
CA ASP A 11 -1.52 27.98 -11.35
C ASP A 11 -0.02 28.12 -11.61
N THR A 12 0.34 28.51 -12.84
CA THR A 12 1.73 28.71 -13.25
C THR A 12 2.44 29.85 -12.50
N ALA A 13 1.70 30.74 -11.84
CA ALA A 13 2.29 31.82 -11.04
C ALA A 13 2.73 31.32 -9.65
N ASN A 14 2.25 30.17 -9.21
CA ASN A 14 2.61 29.57 -7.94
C ASN A 14 3.92 28.76 -8.06
N PRO A 15 5.03 29.21 -7.44
CA PRO A 15 6.30 28.47 -7.49
C PRO A 15 6.22 27.12 -6.78
N GLU A 16 5.27 26.94 -5.86
CA GLU A 16 5.08 25.74 -5.05
C GLU A 16 4.05 24.77 -5.64
N ARG A 17 3.55 25.05 -6.86
CA ARG A 17 2.46 24.29 -7.48
C ARG A 17 2.69 22.79 -7.52
N PHE A 18 3.91 22.35 -7.84
CA PHE A 18 4.26 20.93 -7.88
C PHE A 18 4.26 20.29 -6.49
N ALA A 19 4.86 20.93 -5.49
CA ALA A 19 4.93 20.40 -4.13
C ALA A 19 3.54 20.32 -3.48
N GLN A 20 2.72 21.35 -3.68
CA GLN A 20 1.35 21.40 -3.17
C GLN A 20 0.42 20.40 -3.88
N CYS A 21 0.54 20.26 -5.20
CA CYS A 21 -0.16 19.22 -5.94
C CYS A 21 0.27 17.82 -5.47
N ALA A 22 1.58 17.57 -5.31
CA ALA A 22 2.11 16.30 -4.82
C ALA A 22 1.63 15.97 -3.40
N HIS A 23 1.53 16.97 -2.51
CA HIS A 23 0.92 16.82 -1.20
C HIS A 23 -0.54 16.36 -1.29
N SER A 24 -1.31 16.96 -2.21
CA SER A 24 -2.71 16.60 -2.44
C SER A 24 -2.85 15.18 -3.00
N MET A 25 -1.97 14.76 -3.91
CA MET A 25 -1.96 13.38 -4.45
C MET A 25 -1.56 12.37 -3.39
N ARG A 26 -0.54 12.67 -2.56
CA ARG A 26 -0.15 11.80 -1.45
C ARG A 26 -1.29 11.62 -0.45
N GLU A 27 -2.01 12.70 -0.13
CA GLU A 27 -3.17 12.62 0.76
C GLU A 27 -4.30 11.79 0.13
N LEU A 28 -4.59 11.97 -1.16
CA LEU A 28 -5.54 11.13 -1.90
C LEU A 28 -5.16 9.64 -1.81
N MET A 29 -3.89 9.33 -2.05
CA MET A 29 -3.36 7.97 -1.94
C MET A 29 -3.48 7.40 -0.52
N GLU A 30 -3.19 8.21 0.50
CA GLU A 30 -3.30 7.79 1.91
C GLU A 30 -4.74 7.52 2.34
N LYS A 31 -5.68 8.33 1.84
CA LYS A 31 -7.10 8.27 2.18
C LYS A 31 -7.89 7.28 1.36
N LEU A 32 -7.33 6.77 0.27
CA LEU A 32 -8.00 5.81 -0.61
C LEU A 32 -8.63 4.63 0.14
N PRO A 33 -7.97 3.97 1.12
CA PRO A 33 -8.58 2.85 1.83
C PRO A 33 -9.80 3.25 2.70
N GLU A 34 -9.87 4.50 3.19
CA GLU A 34 -11.01 5.00 3.97
C GLU A 34 -12.29 5.07 3.10
N PHE A 35 -12.16 5.33 1.80
CA PHE A 35 -13.29 5.34 0.87
C PHE A 35 -13.84 3.94 0.55
N PHE A 36 -13.08 2.88 0.87
CA PHE A 36 -13.47 1.49 0.62
C PHE A 36 -13.74 0.72 1.91
N ASP A 37 -14.04 1.40 3.03
CA ASP A 37 -14.24 0.78 4.36
C ASP A 37 -13.12 -0.20 4.73
N VAL A 38 -11.87 0.16 4.41
CA VAL A 38 -10.68 -0.58 4.84
C VAL A 38 -10.15 0.09 6.11
N PRO A 39 -10.05 -0.61 7.26
CA PRO A 39 -9.59 0.00 8.50
C PRO A 39 -8.16 0.55 8.36
N THR A 40 -7.96 1.86 8.54
CA THR A 40 -6.64 2.52 8.54
C THR A 40 -6.25 3.03 9.93
N LYS A 41 -4.97 2.89 10.30
CA LYS A 41 -4.38 3.56 11.49
C LYS A 41 -3.09 4.28 11.08
N ALA A 42 -3.00 5.60 11.29
CA ALA A 42 -1.87 6.44 10.86
C ALA A 42 -1.13 7.12 12.04
N GLN A 43 0.22 7.23 11.99
CA GLN A 43 1.02 8.31 12.62
C GLN A 43 2.53 8.32 12.22
N LYS A 44 3.16 9.53 12.30
CA LYS A 44 4.47 9.95 11.75
C LYS A 44 5.73 9.46 12.47
N GLU A 45 5.64 9.04 13.73
CA GLU A 45 6.59 8.10 14.33
C GLU A 45 5.79 6.88 14.71
N SER A 46 5.95 5.82 13.94
CA SER A 46 5.20 4.61 14.22
C SER A 46 5.92 3.84 15.32
N LEU A 47 5.19 3.43 16.36
CA LEU A 47 5.61 2.37 17.29
C LEU A 47 6.25 1.20 16.52
N LYS A 48 5.73 0.92 15.32
CA LYS A 48 6.28 -0.06 14.37
C LYS A 48 7.72 0.21 13.93
N GLY A 49 8.11 1.45 13.67
CA GLY A 49 9.49 1.82 13.36
C GLY A 49 10.43 1.51 14.52
N LYS A 50 10.01 1.89 15.74
CA LYS A 50 10.77 1.58 16.96
C LYS A 50 10.82 0.09 17.29
N VAL A 51 9.75 -0.65 17.03
CA VAL A 51 9.74 -2.10 17.20
C VAL A 51 10.70 -2.79 16.22
N ARG A 52 10.76 -2.33 14.96
CA ARG A 52 11.71 -2.86 13.96
C ARG A 52 13.17 -2.59 14.31
N GLU A 53 13.48 -1.41 14.81
CA GLU A 53 14.82 -1.05 15.28
C GLU A 53 15.33 -2.06 16.33
N ILE A 54 14.44 -2.45 17.27
CA ILE A 54 14.76 -3.42 18.32
C ILE A 54 14.77 -4.86 17.75
N GLU A 55 13.89 -5.20 16.80
CA GLU A 55 13.90 -6.51 16.12
C GLU A 55 15.23 -6.76 15.39
N ASP A 56 15.74 -5.74 14.70
CA ASP A 56 17.03 -5.82 14.01
C ASP A 56 18.18 -6.01 15.00
N ALA A 57 18.18 -5.24 16.09
CA ALA A 57 19.16 -5.40 17.16
C ALA A 57 19.11 -6.82 17.77
N HIS A 58 17.91 -7.32 18.06
CA HIS A 58 17.68 -8.66 18.60
C HIS A 58 18.15 -9.76 17.64
N SER A 59 17.88 -9.61 16.34
CA SER A 59 18.33 -10.54 15.30
C SER A 59 19.85 -10.58 15.19
N ARG A 60 20.53 -9.43 15.31
CA ARG A 60 22.00 -9.38 15.37
C ARG A 60 22.54 -10.08 16.61
N VAL A 61 21.91 -9.90 17.78
CA VAL A 61 22.32 -10.61 19.00
C VAL A 61 22.20 -12.12 18.77
N ARG A 62 21.08 -12.61 18.24
CA ARG A 62 20.88 -14.03 17.92
C ARG A 62 21.92 -14.58 16.95
N GLY A 63 22.34 -13.80 15.97
CA GLY A 63 23.33 -14.23 14.98
C GLY A 63 24.78 -14.26 15.48
N ASN A 64 25.12 -13.47 16.51
CA ASN A 64 26.51 -13.26 16.93
C ASN A 64 26.84 -13.77 18.33
N THR A 65 25.84 -14.00 19.19
CA THR A 65 26.09 -14.48 20.55
C THR A 65 26.32 -15.98 20.61
N ARG A 66 27.20 -16.43 21.52
CA ARG A 66 27.37 -17.86 21.86
C ARG A 66 26.23 -18.40 22.72
N CYS A 67 25.37 -17.51 23.23
CA CYS A 67 24.26 -17.83 24.12
C CYS A 67 22.95 -18.14 23.37
N PHE A 68 22.99 -18.24 22.04
CA PHE A 68 21.85 -18.63 21.22
C PHE A 68 22.28 -19.63 20.17
N SER A 69 21.48 -20.68 19.97
CA SER A 69 21.60 -21.55 18.81
C SER A 69 20.22 -21.86 18.23
N PRO A 70 20.12 -22.11 16.91
CA PRO A 70 18.85 -22.49 16.30
C PRO A 70 18.22 -23.76 16.88
N THR A 71 19.05 -24.69 17.33
CA THR A 71 18.62 -26.00 17.86
C THR A 71 18.22 -25.93 19.34
N ASN A 72 18.99 -25.24 20.18
CA ASN A 72 18.78 -25.23 21.63
C ASN A 72 18.17 -23.91 22.15
N GLY A 73 17.92 -22.94 21.28
CA GLY A 73 17.44 -21.61 21.66
C GLY A 73 18.45 -20.85 22.51
N TRP A 74 17.97 -20.04 23.46
CA TRP A 74 18.82 -19.30 24.39
C TRP A 74 19.41 -20.23 25.46
N HIS A 75 20.74 -20.29 25.57
CA HIS A 75 21.52 -21.13 26.48
C HIS A 75 22.85 -20.48 26.89
N GLY A 76 23.71 -21.20 27.61
CA GLY A 76 24.99 -20.67 28.11
C GLY A 76 24.86 -19.94 29.45
N ASP A 77 25.78 -19.02 29.71
CA ASP A 77 25.90 -18.27 30.96
C ASP A 77 24.87 -17.13 31.04
N ILE A 78 23.61 -17.51 31.08
CA ILE A 78 22.46 -16.64 31.27
C ILE A 78 21.57 -17.24 32.34
N ASP A 79 21.14 -16.41 33.29
CA ASP A 79 20.21 -16.85 34.33
C ASP A 79 18.82 -17.19 33.75
N ILE A 80 17.99 -17.80 34.59
CA ILE A 80 16.64 -18.22 34.19
C ILE A 80 15.71 -17.05 33.86
N HIS A 81 15.91 -15.88 34.46
CA HIS A 81 15.08 -14.69 34.25
C HIS A 81 15.40 -14.03 32.91
N LEU A 82 16.68 -13.82 32.61
CA LEU A 82 17.16 -13.31 31.34
C LEU A 82 16.78 -14.24 30.20
N ARG A 83 16.93 -15.56 30.38
CA ARG A 83 16.47 -16.54 29.39
C ARG A 83 14.98 -16.42 29.11
N ARG A 84 14.14 -16.31 30.15
CA ARG A 84 12.69 -16.13 30.00
C ARG A 84 12.34 -14.83 29.27
N TYR A 85 13.07 -13.75 29.55
CA TYR A 85 12.90 -12.47 28.85
C TYR A 85 13.21 -12.59 27.36
N LEU A 86 14.36 -13.18 27.00
CA LEU A 86 14.78 -13.35 25.60
C LEU A 86 13.83 -14.24 24.80
N VAL A 87 13.33 -15.33 25.41
CA VAL A 87 12.29 -16.19 24.80
C VAL A 87 10.98 -15.42 24.58
N ARG A 88 10.60 -14.52 25.51
CA ARG A 88 9.42 -13.66 25.32
C ARG A 88 9.62 -12.66 24.20
N LEU A 89 10.82 -12.08 24.03
CA LEU A 89 11.15 -11.23 22.90
C LEU A 89 11.07 -11.98 21.56
N ASP A 90 11.59 -13.21 21.49
CA ASP A 90 11.44 -14.03 20.28
C ASP A 90 9.98 -14.26 19.91
N ARG A 91 9.15 -14.59 20.90
CA ARG A 91 7.70 -14.75 20.70
C ARG A 91 7.05 -13.45 20.27
N PHE A 92 7.43 -12.34 20.89
CA PHE A 92 6.93 -11.03 20.54
C PHE A 92 7.27 -10.66 19.10
N PHE A 93 8.52 -10.79 18.65
CA PHE A 93 8.89 -10.47 17.27
C PHE A 93 8.30 -11.44 16.26
N LYS A 94 8.20 -12.74 16.60
CA LYS A 94 7.48 -13.71 15.77
C LYS A 94 5.99 -13.35 15.64
N TRP A 95 5.35 -12.95 16.73
CA TRP A 95 3.97 -12.45 16.73
C TRP A 95 3.86 -11.15 15.93
N PHE A 96 4.76 -10.20 16.15
CA PHE A 96 4.78 -8.91 15.48
C PHE A 96 4.93 -9.08 13.96
N THR A 97 5.86 -9.90 13.50
CA THR A 97 6.06 -10.16 12.07
C THR A 97 4.88 -10.91 11.44
N SER A 98 4.20 -11.79 12.19
CA SER A 98 2.98 -12.45 11.71
C SER A 98 1.71 -11.58 11.76
N HIS A 99 1.67 -10.54 12.60
CA HIS A 99 0.47 -9.70 12.82
C HIS A 99 0.59 -8.25 12.32
N HIS A 100 1.79 -7.79 11.95
CA HIS A 100 2.05 -6.47 11.34
C HIS A 100 2.47 -6.44 9.83
N PRO A 101 2.03 -7.34 8.94
CA PRO A 101 2.16 -7.16 7.47
C PRO A 101 1.20 -6.08 6.87
N ARG A 102 0.37 -5.46 7.71
CA ARG A 102 -0.85 -4.72 7.36
C ARG A 102 -0.85 -3.61 6.31
N ARG A 103 0.13 -2.70 6.19
CA ARG A 103 -0.01 -1.58 5.21
C ARG A 103 0.01 -2.07 3.76
N ARG A 104 0.73 -3.16 3.51
CA ARG A 104 0.75 -3.86 2.22
C ARG A 104 -0.54 -4.66 2.02
N ASP A 105 -1.08 -5.27 3.06
CA ASP A 105 -2.33 -6.05 3.00
C ASP A 105 -3.58 -5.16 2.92
N GLU A 106 -3.58 -4.00 3.58
CA GLU A 106 -4.58 -2.93 3.49
C GLU A 106 -4.60 -2.36 2.09
N LEU A 107 -3.41 -2.06 1.54
CA LEU A 107 -3.29 -1.66 0.14
C LEU A 107 -3.73 -2.79 -0.80
N HIS A 108 -3.34 -4.03 -0.54
CA HIS A 108 -3.78 -5.18 -1.34
C HIS A 108 -5.31 -5.33 -1.31
N SER A 109 -5.92 -5.16 -0.14
CA SER A 109 -7.38 -5.24 0.04
C SER A 109 -8.09 -4.06 -0.62
N ALA A 110 -7.55 -2.85 -0.50
CA ALA A 110 -8.07 -1.66 -1.18
C ALA A 110 -7.96 -1.82 -2.71
N LEU A 111 -6.81 -2.29 -3.22
CA LEU A 111 -6.60 -2.54 -4.64
C LEU A 111 -7.47 -3.68 -5.18
N ALA A 112 -7.71 -4.73 -4.38
CA ALA A 112 -8.62 -5.82 -4.75
C ALA A 112 -10.09 -5.38 -4.77
N ARG A 113 -10.50 -4.50 -3.84
CA ARG A 113 -11.84 -3.88 -3.85
C ARG A 113 -12.03 -2.95 -5.04
N LEU A 114 -10.99 -2.17 -5.37
CA LEU A 114 -10.95 -1.30 -6.55
C LEU A 114 -11.15 -2.10 -7.85
N ASP A 115 -10.43 -3.20 -8.04
CA ASP A 115 -10.48 -4.04 -9.25
C ASP A 115 -11.88 -4.59 -9.58
N GLY A 116 -12.82 -4.62 -8.62
CA GLY A 116 -14.24 -4.95 -8.80
C GLY A 116 -14.56 -6.35 -9.31
N SER A 117 -13.54 -7.14 -9.68
CA SER A 117 -13.67 -8.47 -10.26
C SER A 117 -14.09 -9.55 -9.25
N GLY A 118 -14.07 -9.24 -7.95
CA GLY A 118 -14.39 -10.18 -6.86
C GLY A 118 -13.43 -11.37 -6.73
N ARG A 119 -12.43 -11.47 -7.61
CA ARG A 119 -11.46 -12.57 -7.67
C ARG A 119 -10.12 -12.09 -7.12
N ALA A 120 -9.51 -12.91 -6.26
CA ALA A 120 -8.18 -12.62 -5.78
C ALA A 120 -7.18 -12.65 -6.95
N LEU A 121 -6.48 -11.54 -7.19
CA LEU A 121 -5.40 -11.48 -8.17
C LEU A 121 -4.31 -12.52 -7.83
N PRO A 122 -3.72 -13.19 -8.84
CA PRO A 122 -2.55 -14.02 -8.64
C PRO A 122 -1.44 -13.24 -7.90
N SER A 123 -0.81 -13.87 -6.91
CA SER A 123 0.20 -13.25 -6.01
C SER A 123 1.32 -12.44 -6.73
N PRO A 124 1.85 -12.86 -7.89
CA PRO A 124 2.81 -12.06 -8.64
C PRO A 124 2.24 -10.73 -9.13
N LEU A 125 1.01 -10.71 -9.66
CA LEU A 125 0.35 -9.52 -10.18
C LEU A 125 -0.03 -8.55 -9.05
N ALA A 126 -0.54 -9.08 -7.94
CA ALA A 126 -0.77 -8.34 -6.71
C ALA A 126 0.49 -7.61 -6.21
N SER A 127 1.63 -8.31 -6.22
CA SER A 127 2.92 -7.75 -5.80
C SER A 127 3.42 -6.64 -6.74
N LEU A 128 3.19 -6.78 -8.05
CA LEU A 128 3.50 -5.74 -9.03
C LEU A 128 2.64 -4.48 -8.83
N ASN A 129 1.37 -4.64 -8.49
CA ASN A 129 0.47 -3.52 -8.20
C ASN A 129 0.92 -2.73 -6.97
N VAL A 130 1.31 -3.42 -5.89
CA VAL A 130 1.88 -2.79 -4.69
C VAL A 130 3.17 -2.02 -5.04
N GLN A 131 4.08 -2.62 -5.81
CA GLN A 131 5.31 -1.94 -6.23
C GLN A 131 5.04 -0.73 -7.13
N ALA A 132 4.06 -0.82 -8.02
CA ALA A 132 3.66 0.29 -8.88
C ALA A 132 3.03 1.44 -8.07
N TRP A 133 2.32 1.12 -6.99
CA TRP A 133 1.77 2.09 -6.04
C TRP A 133 2.86 2.76 -5.20
N ASP A 134 3.76 1.98 -4.60
CA ASP A 134 4.86 2.50 -3.78
C ASP A 134 5.74 3.46 -4.60
N ARG A 135 6.08 3.11 -5.85
CA ARG A 135 6.85 4.00 -6.74
C ARG A 135 6.20 5.36 -6.95
N LYS A 136 4.88 5.40 -7.15
CA LYS A 136 4.11 6.65 -7.31
C LYS A 136 4.11 7.44 -6.02
N ARG A 137 3.85 6.79 -4.89
CA ARG A 137 3.84 7.42 -3.57
C ARG A 137 5.19 8.06 -3.27
N ASP A 138 6.27 7.33 -3.51
CA ASP A 138 7.63 7.79 -3.22
C ASP A 138 8.03 8.97 -4.11
N TYR A 139 7.57 9.00 -5.37
CA TYR A 139 7.70 10.18 -6.24
C TYR A 139 7.01 11.41 -5.63
N PHE A 140 5.69 11.33 -5.38
CA PHE A 140 4.92 12.46 -4.85
C PHE A 140 5.42 12.89 -3.47
N GLN A 141 5.82 11.95 -2.60
CA GLN A 141 6.40 12.28 -1.30
C GLN A 141 7.72 13.04 -1.44
N SER A 142 8.57 12.68 -2.40
CA SER A 142 9.84 13.35 -2.63
C SER A 142 9.66 14.78 -3.17
N VAL A 143 8.71 14.97 -4.09
CA VAL A 143 8.38 16.30 -4.63
C VAL A 143 7.72 17.18 -3.57
N ALA A 144 6.76 16.65 -2.82
CA ALA A 144 6.07 17.34 -1.73
C ALA A 144 7.02 17.88 -0.66
N HIS A 145 8.12 17.16 -0.38
CA HIS A 145 9.12 17.56 0.61
C HIS A 145 10.35 18.26 0.02
N HIS A 146 10.28 18.74 -1.22
CA HIS A 146 11.39 19.42 -1.93
C HIS A 146 12.68 18.60 -2.02
N ARG A 147 12.61 17.27 -1.85
CA ARG A 147 13.77 16.37 -1.98
C ARG A 147 14.08 16.04 -3.44
N ARG A 148 13.14 16.36 -4.33
CA ARG A 148 13.24 16.19 -5.78
C ARG A 148 12.64 17.40 -6.47
N ALA A 149 13.42 18.04 -7.32
CA ALA A 149 12.90 19.04 -8.25
C ALA A 149 12.04 18.31 -9.31
N ALA A 150 10.82 18.80 -9.54
CA ALA A 150 9.95 18.32 -10.59
C ALA A 150 9.92 19.34 -11.74
N ASN A 151 9.89 18.85 -12.96
CA ASN A 151 9.50 19.65 -14.12
C ASN A 151 8.11 19.23 -14.57
N GLU A 152 7.45 20.10 -15.35
CA GLU A 152 6.07 19.90 -15.81
C GLU A 152 5.87 18.54 -16.49
N ALA A 153 6.71 18.23 -17.49
CA ALA A 153 6.55 17.01 -18.28
C ALA A 153 6.66 15.75 -17.43
N GLU A 154 7.65 15.69 -16.52
CA GLU A 154 7.77 14.57 -15.60
C GLU A 154 6.59 14.49 -14.63
N PHE A 155 6.19 15.63 -14.05
CA PHE A 155 5.11 15.66 -13.07
C PHE A 155 3.80 15.16 -13.68
N GLN A 156 3.48 15.63 -14.90
CA GLN A 156 2.31 15.19 -15.65
C GLN A 156 2.36 13.70 -16.00
N GLN A 157 3.54 13.15 -16.30
CA GLN A 157 3.68 11.70 -16.52
C GLN A 157 3.35 10.89 -15.27
N TRP A 158 3.83 11.31 -14.08
CA TRP A 158 3.53 10.63 -12.83
C TRP A 158 2.09 10.80 -12.39
N LEU A 159 1.51 11.98 -12.59
CA LEU A 159 0.09 12.25 -12.36
C LEU A 159 -0.78 11.37 -13.24
N GLY A 160 -0.54 11.38 -14.56
CA GLY A 160 -1.25 10.50 -15.50
C GLY A 160 -1.06 9.01 -15.20
N ALA A 161 0.13 8.61 -14.72
CA ALA A 161 0.37 7.23 -14.28
C ALA A 161 -0.45 6.87 -13.03
N LEU A 162 -0.62 7.79 -12.08
CA LEU A 162 -1.50 7.59 -10.91
C LEU A 162 -2.96 7.52 -11.32
N GLU A 163 -3.42 8.46 -12.14
CA GLU A 163 -4.80 8.51 -12.63
C GLU A 163 -5.15 7.24 -13.41
N ARG A 164 -4.30 6.82 -14.35
CA ARG A 164 -4.51 5.58 -15.10
C ARG A 164 -4.51 4.36 -14.19
N PHE A 165 -3.61 4.32 -13.21
CA PHE A 165 -3.58 3.24 -12.23
C PHE A 165 -4.88 3.14 -11.43
N LEU A 166 -5.49 4.28 -11.06
CA LEU A 166 -6.78 4.32 -10.39
C LEU A 166 -7.92 3.95 -11.34
N LEU A 167 -7.98 4.54 -12.53
CA LEU A 167 -9.03 4.30 -13.53
C LEU A 167 -9.07 2.84 -14.01
N ASP A 168 -7.91 2.22 -14.19
CA ASP A 168 -7.83 0.79 -14.56
C ASP A 168 -8.44 -0.13 -13.50
N ARG A 169 -8.68 0.38 -12.28
CA ARG A 169 -9.21 -0.33 -11.12
C ARG A 169 -10.40 0.41 -10.51
N LEU A 170 -11.14 1.19 -11.28
CA LEU A 170 -12.45 1.69 -10.86
C LEU A 170 -13.45 0.96 -11.75
N VAL A 171 -13.87 -0.21 -11.29
CA VAL A 171 -14.96 -0.95 -11.95
C VAL A 171 -16.30 -0.43 -11.40
N PRO A 172 -17.29 -0.25 -12.29
CA PRO A 172 -17.24 -0.59 -13.70
C PRO A 172 -16.70 0.55 -14.55
N ARG A 173 -15.89 0.22 -15.58
CA ARG A 173 -15.73 1.08 -16.76
C ARG A 173 -17.11 1.20 -17.41
N THR A 174 -18.05 2.01 -16.92
CA THR A 174 -19.37 2.22 -17.58
C THR A 174 -20.00 0.91 -18.10
N PHE A 175 -20.41 0.04 -17.18
CA PHE A 175 -20.92 -1.31 -17.49
C PHE A 175 -22.33 -1.50 -16.88
N ASP A 176 -23.14 -0.43 -16.90
CA ASP A 176 -24.60 -0.59 -16.77
C ASP A 176 -25.18 -1.24 -18.05
N ASP A 177 -24.42 -1.29 -19.16
CA ASP A 177 -24.89 -1.76 -20.47
C ASP A 177 -24.76 -3.28 -20.69
N PHE A 178 -24.06 -4.04 -19.85
CA PHE A 178 -23.86 -5.48 -20.13
C PHE A 178 -25.00 -6.36 -19.65
N ALA A 179 -25.73 -5.93 -18.62
CA ALA A 179 -27.01 -6.55 -18.29
C ALA A 179 -28.04 -6.30 -19.41
N GLU A 180 -27.95 -5.15 -20.10
CA GLU A 180 -28.82 -4.83 -21.24
C GLU A 180 -28.43 -5.63 -22.49
N ILE A 181 -27.14 -5.81 -22.77
CA ILE A 181 -26.65 -6.68 -23.85
C ILE A 181 -27.00 -8.15 -23.60
N ASP A 182 -26.81 -8.65 -22.38
CA ASP A 182 -27.17 -10.04 -22.04
C ASP A 182 -28.70 -10.25 -22.09
N ALA A 183 -29.49 -9.25 -21.70
CA ALA A 183 -30.95 -9.30 -21.81
C ALA A 183 -31.43 -9.29 -23.27
N LEU A 184 -30.80 -8.51 -24.15
CA LEU A 184 -31.11 -8.49 -25.59
C LEU A 184 -30.76 -9.82 -26.27
N LEU A 185 -29.66 -10.47 -25.86
CA LEU A 185 -29.27 -11.79 -26.38
C LEU A 185 -30.21 -12.91 -25.89
N GLU A 186 -30.69 -12.83 -24.65
CA GLU A 186 -31.68 -13.79 -24.12
C GLU A 186 -33.09 -13.63 -24.73
N GLU A 187 -33.43 -12.47 -25.29
CA GLU A 187 -34.68 -12.26 -26.03
C GLU A 187 -34.59 -12.85 -27.46
N GLU A 188 -33.47 -12.66 -28.16
CA GLU A 188 -33.24 -13.25 -29.49
C GLU A 188 -33.24 -14.79 -29.48
N ASP A 189 -32.66 -15.42 -28.46
CA ASP A 189 -32.63 -16.89 -28.34
C ASP A 189 -34.02 -17.50 -28.07
N LYS A 190 -34.95 -16.74 -27.45
CA LYS A 190 -36.32 -17.21 -27.18
C LYS A 190 -37.23 -17.09 -28.38
N ASP A 191 -37.03 -16.05 -29.20
CA ASP A 191 -37.79 -15.84 -30.43
C ASP A 191 -37.32 -16.77 -31.58
N ALA A 192 -36.08 -17.27 -31.52
CA ALA A 192 -35.55 -18.26 -32.47
C ALA A 192 -36.00 -19.70 -32.20
N GLU A 193 -36.57 -19.99 -31.02
CA GLU A 193 -37.07 -21.33 -30.61
C GLU A 193 -38.60 -21.49 -30.65
N SER A 194 -39.36 -20.47 -31.11
CA SER A 194 -40.82 -20.53 -31.37
C SER A 194 -41.16 -20.64 -32.85
#